data_AF-A0A7V9FMX8-F1
#
_entry.id   AF-A0A7V9FMX8-F1
#
_cell.length_a   1.000
_cell.length_b   1.000
_cell.length_c   1.000
_cell.angle_alpha   90.00
_cell.angle_beta   90.00
_cell.angle_gamma   90.00
#
_symmetry.space_group_name_H-M   'P 1'
#
loop_
_entity.id
_entity.type
_entity.pdbx_description
1 polymer ?
#
loop_
_entity_poly.entity_id
_entity_poly.type
_entity_poly.pdbx_seq_one_letter_code
_entity_poly.pdbx_strand_id
1 'polypeptide(L)'
;MTLVDELAGIAATAQTLATGGERVVAVLPTEARPGCRVYLCAFGGEDGASQGWAALDEAGETVSDRQAVRDAVSIAAMCELAEETAAGGDLDELHGQLVALRMTENPPGIEEAEAALLALQRVIGTPPQLATAARLDAIGSATRQLEVALGGALQGSPFTEAMKGAPAVVERLAADVEGSYRGELR
;
A
#
# COMPACT_ATOMS: atom_id res chain seq x y z
N MET A 1 -14.21 7.57 15.27
CA MET A 1 -12.82 8.04 15.07
C MET A 1 -12.47 7.73 13.63
N THR A 2 -11.84 8.65 12.90
CA THR A 2 -11.43 8.39 11.52
C THR A 2 -10.02 7.75 11.51
N LEU A 3 -9.64 7.10 10.41
CA LEU A 3 -8.28 6.59 10.24
C LEU A 3 -7.23 7.71 10.37
N VAL A 4 -7.56 8.92 9.92
CA VAL A 4 -6.67 10.09 10.06
C VAL A 4 -6.44 10.44 11.53
N ASP A 5 -7.50 10.42 12.35
CA ASP A 5 -7.39 10.68 13.79
C ASP A 5 -6.59 9.59 14.50
N GLU A 6 -6.81 8.32 14.14
CA GLU A 6 -6.05 7.17 14.63
C GLU A 6 -4.55 7.34 14.33
N LEU A 7 -4.22 7.63 13.07
CA LEU A 7 -2.83 7.81 12.63
C LEU A 7 -2.16 9.00 13.32
N ALA A 8 -2.88 10.09 13.54
CA ALA A 8 -2.34 11.23 14.29
C ALA A 8 -2.01 10.85 15.75
N GLY A 9 -2.89 10.07 16.40
CA GLY A 9 -2.66 9.54 17.74
C GLY A 9 -1.45 8.59 17.79
N ILE A 10 -1.41 7.61 16.88
CA ILE A 10 -0.31 6.66 16.77
C ILE A 10 1.01 7.36 16.46
N ALA A 11 1.03 8.35 15.56
CA ALA A 11 2.23 9.12 15.26
C ALA A 11 2.75 9.85 16.49
N ALA A 12 1.87 10.45 17.31
CA ALA A 12 2.24 11.11 18.55
C ALA A 12 2.82 10.13 19.58
N THR A 13 2.24 8.94 19.72
CA THR A 13 2.76 7.87 20.58
C THR A 13 4.11 7.35 20.07
N ALA A 14 4.21 7.04 18.77
CA ALA A 14 5.45 6.59 18.15
C ALA A 14 6.58 7.62 18.31
N GLN A 15 6.28 8.92 18.25
CA GLN A 15 7.26 9.98 18.41
C GLN A 15 7.98 9.94 19.78
N THR A 16 7.38 9.36 20.83
CA THR A 16 8.06 9.18 22.12
C THR A 16 9.15 8.11 22.08
N LEU A 17 9.16 7.25 21.05
CA LEU A 17 10.17 6.23 20.81
C LEU A 17 11.33 6.73 19.93
N ALA A 18 11.19 7.91 19.33
CA ALA A 18 12.24 8.51 18.51
C ALA A 18 13.48 8.86 19.36
N THR A 19 14.67 8.68 18.80
CA THR A 19 15.94 8.97 19.46
C THR A 19 16.71 10.01 18.67
N GLY A 20 17.71 10.66 19.27
CA GLY A 20 18.72 11.41 18.50
C GLY A 20 18.20 12.40 17.43
N GLY A 21 17.17 13.19 17.73
CA GLY A 21 16.62 14.18 16.78
C GLY A 21 15.78 13.60 15.64
N GLU A 22 15.55 12.28 15.64
CA GLU A 22 14.66 11.63 14.68
C GLU A 22 13.20 12.05 14.88
N ARG A 23 12.44 11.94 13.80
CA ARG A 23 10.99 12.12 13.78
C ARG A 23 10.31 10.90 13.17
N VAL A 24 9.04 10.72 13.50
CA VAL A 24 8.19 9.79 12.74
C VAL A 24 8.03 10.36 11.33
N VAL A 25 8.48 9.60 10.33
CA VAL A 25 8.41 10.00 8.91
C VAL A 25 7.26 9.32 8.16
N ALA A 26 6.81 8.17 8.64
CA ALA A 26 5.64 7.46 8.11
C ALA A 26 4.97 6.60 9.18
N VAL A 27 3.65 6.44 9.06
CA VAL A 27 2.86 5.46 9.82
C VAL A 27 2.00 4.70 8.83
N LEU A 28 2.24 3.40 8.67
CA LEU A 28 1.52 2.53 7.76
C LEU A 28 0.49 1.71 8.57
N PRO A 29 -0.81 2.00 8.44
CA PRO A 29 -1.84 1.20 9.10
C PRO A 29 -2.03 -0.11 8.36
N THR A 30 -2.02 -1.22 9.10
CA THR A 30 -2.17 -2.57 8.55
C THR A 30 -3.21 -3.36 9.34
N GLU A 31 -3.88 -4.27 8.67
CA GLU A 31 -4.74 -5.29 9.26
C GLU A 31 -4.55 -6.58 8.45
N ALA A 32 -3.43 -7.26 8.68
CA ALA A 32 -3.08 -8.50 8.00
C ALA A 32 -4.04 -9.64 8.34
N ARG A 33 -4.56 -9.63 9.57
CA ARG A 33 -5.63 -10.51 10.05
C ARG A 33 -6.83 -9.65 10.44
N PRO A 34 -8.06 -10.01 10.02
CA PRO A 34 -9.25 -9.22 10.34
C PRO A 34 -9.38 -8.93 11.84
N GLY A 35 -9.53 -7.65 12.19
CA GLY A 35 -9.61 -7.17 13.58
C GLY A 35 -8.29 -7.13 14.34
N CYS A 36 -7.14 -7.36 13.71
CA CYS A 36 -5.82 -7.18 14.32
C CYS A 36 -5.08 -6.02 13.62
N ARG A 37 -5.30 -4.80 14.10
CA ARG A 37 -4.61 -3.63 13.58
C ARG A 37 -3.19 -3.53 14.13
N VAL A 38 -2.24 -3.29 13.23
CA VAL A 38 -0.84 -2.98 13.55
C VAL A 38 -0.42 -1.76 12.74
N TYR A 39 0.28 -0.84 13.36
CA TYR A 39 0.79 0.38 12.74
C TYR A 39 2.31 0.33 12.65
N LEU A 40 2.86 0.23 11.44
CA LEU A 40 4.30 0.28 11.21
C LEU A 40 4.75 1.74 11.19
N CYS A 41 5.57 2.13 12.15
CA CYS A 41 6.07 3.48 12.33
C CYS A 41 7.53 3.52 11.89
N ALA A 42 7.81 4.32 10.86
CA ALA A 42 9.17 4.58 10.40
C ALA A 42 9.71 5.86 11.05
N PHE A 43 10.95 5.81 11.49
CA PHE A 43 11.69 6.92 12.09
C PHE A 43 12.82 7.33 11.17
N GLY A 44 13.03 8.63 10.99
CA GLY A 44 14.12 9.14 10.17
C GLY A 44 14.61 10.51 10.63
N GLY A 45 15.82 10.87 10.19
CA GLY A 45 16.40 12.19 10.39
C GLY A 45 15.88 13.22 9.37
N GLU A 46 16.55 14.36 9.28
CA GLU A 46 16.19 15.44 8.35
C GLU A 46 16.26 15.02 6.88
N ASP A 47 17.17 14.09 6.56
CA ASP A 47 17.40 13.52 5.22
C ASP A 47 16.27 12.60 4.73
N GLY A 48 15.29 12.28 5.60
CA GLY A 48 14.06 11.56 5.23
C GLY A 48 14.19 10.04 5.07
N ALA A 49 15.40 9.48 5.03
CA ALA A 49 15.60 8.03 5.05
C ALA A 49 15.19 7.43 6.41
N SER A 50 14.47 6.30 6.39
CA SER A 50 14.17 5.56 7.62
C SER A 50 15.45 4.99 8.22
N GLN A 51 15.68 5.31 9.49
CA GLN A 51 16.82 4.85 10.29
C GLN A 51 16.37 3.91 11.43
N GLY A 52 15.06 3.79 11.65
CA GLY A 52 14.51 2.81 12.58
C GLY A 52 13.03 2.56 12.38
N TRP A 53 12.55 1.47 12.95
CA TRP A 53 11.16 1.04 12.85
C TRP A 53 10.59 0.64 14.21
N ALA A 54 9.28 0.81 14.39
CA ALA A 54 8.52 0.19 15.48
C ALA A 54 7.15 -0.23 14.96
N ALA A 55 6.55 -1.27 15.52
CA ALA A 55 5.16 -1.62 15.26
C ALA A 55 4.35 -1.38 16.52
N LEU A 56 3.23 -0.67 16.39
CA LEU A 56 2.31 -0.38 17.49
C LEU A 56 0.97 -1.08 17.26
N ASP A 57 0.30 -1.50 18.33
CA ASP A 57 -1.09 -1.98 18.26
C ASP A 57 -2.11 -0.82 18.37
N GLU A 58 -3.40 -1.14 18.47
CA GLU A 58 -4.48 -0.14 18.62
C GLU A 58 -4.40 0.69 19.89
N ALA A 59 -3.76 0.16 20.95
CA ALA A 59 -3.54 0.88 22.19
C ALA A 59 -2.29 1.77 22.15
N GLY A 60 -1.49 1.67 21.07
CA GLY A 60 -0.21 2.35 20.94
C GLY A 60 0.93 1.63 21.68
N GLU A 61 0.74 0.37 22.05
CA GLU A 61 1.78 -0.45 22.69
C GLU A 61 2.68 -1.11 21.63
N THR A 62 3.98 -1.22 21.94
CA THR A 62 4.94 -1.84 21.03
C THR A 62 4.68 -3.34 20.88
N VAL A 63 4.50 -3.79 19.64
CA VAL A 63 4.35 -5.20 19.30
C VAL A 63 5.70 -5.90 19.41
N SER A 64 5.78 -6.98 20.18
CA SER A 64 7.01 -7.79 20.32
C SER A 64 6.98 -9.12 19.57
N ASP A 65 5.82 -9.55 19.07
CA ASP A 65 5.67 -10.79 18.31
C ASP A 65 6.25 -10.60 16.90
N ARG A 66 7.36 -11.29 16.60
CA ARG A 66 8.02 -11.19 15.29
C ARG A 66 7.10 -11.57 14.14
N GLN A 67 6.26 -12.59 14.32
CA GLN A 67 5.36 -13.03 13.26
C GLN A 67 4.28 -11.98 12.99
N ALA A 68 3.74 -11.34 14.02
CA ALA A 68 2.79 -10.25 13.85
C ALA A 68 3.39 -9.07 13.07
N VAL A 69 4.65 -8.70 13.36
CA VAL A 69 5.36 -7.66 12.62
C VAL A 69 5.60 -8.07 11.17
N ARG A 70 6.02 -9.32 10.91
CA ARG A 70 6.19 -9.84 9.54
C ARG A 70 4.88 -9.85 8.75
N ASP A 71 3.77 -10.24 9.37
CA ASP A 71 2.45 -10.24 8.74
C ASP A 71 2.03 -8.82 8.34
N ALA A 72 2.23 -7.84 9.24
CA ALA A 72 1.97 -6.43 8.98
C ALA A 72 2.84 -5.87 7.84
N VAL A 73 4.14 -6.16 7.86
CA VAL A 73 5.08 -5.79 6.79
C VAL A 73 4.66 -6.38 5.46
N SER A 74 4.28 -7.65 5.45
CA SER A 74 3.88 -8.36 4.23
C SER A 74 2.66 -7.71 3.59
N ILE A 75 1.60 -7.43 4.37
CA ILE A 75 0.40 -6.84 3.79
C ILE A 75 0.60 -5.40 3.35
N ALA A 76 1.41 -4.62 4.09
CA ALA A 76 1.77 -3.25 3.70
C ALA A 76 2.52 -3.24 2.37
N ALA A 77 3.60 -4.02 2.24
CA ALA A 77 4.40 -4.09 1.03
C ALA A 77 3.61 -4.61 -0.18
N MET A 78 2.73 -5.60 0.00
CA MET A 78 1.91 -6.11 -1.09
C MET A 78 0.87 -5.10 -1.56
N CYS A 79 0.23 -4.35 -0.65
CA CYS A 79 -0.70 -3.29 -1.03
C CYS A 79 0.02 -2.17 -1.77
N GLU A 80 1.17 -1.71 -1.25
CA GLU A 80 2.00 -0.69 -1.89
C GLU A 80 2.39 -1.09 -3.32
N LEU A 81 2.93 -2.31 -3.49
CA LEU A 81 3.30 -2.80 -4.82
C LEU A 81 2.08 -2.93 -5.75
N ALA A 82 0.94 -3.38 -5.23
CA ALA A 82 -0.28 -3.48 -6.03
C ALA A 82 -0.78 -2.10 -6.49
N GLU A 83 -0.67 -1.08 -5.64
CA GLU A 83 -1.03 0.30 -5.99
C GLU A 83 -0.07 0.89 -7.03
N GLU A 84 1.23 0.70 -6.86
CA GLU A 84 2.28 1.18 -7.79
C GLU A 84 2.22 0.49 -9.16
N THR A 85 1.76 -0.76 -9.22
CA THR A 85 1.72 -1.53 -10.48
C THR A 85 0.36 -1.52 -11.16
N ALA A 86 -0.69 -1.11 -10.46
CA ALA A 86 -2.03 -0.99 -11.02
C ALA A 86 -2.03 -0.06 -12.25
N ALA A 87 -2.66 -0.53 -13.34
CA ALA A 87 -2.69 0.17 -14.63
C ALA A 87 -1.32 0.59 -15.21
N GLY A 88 -0.24 -0.10 -14.84
CA GLY A 88 1.11 0.23 -15.32
C GLY A 88 1.81 1.37 -14.57
N GLY A 89 1.22 1.85 -13.47
CA GLY A 89 1.85 2.79 -12.53
C GLY A 89 1.57 4.27 -12.78
N ASP A 90 0.81 4.62 -13.81
CA ASP A 90 0.32 5.98 -14.02
C ASP A 90 -1.15 6.00 -14.48
N LEU A 91 -2.06 6.01 -13.50
CA LEU A 91 -3.50 6.05 -13.72
C LEU A 91 -3.96 7.37 -14.34
N ASP A 92 -3.29 8.47 -14.01
CA ASP A 92 -3.66 9.81 -14.47
C ASP A 92 -3.27 10.00 -15.94
N GLU A 93 -2.07 9.53 -16.31
CA GLU A 93 -1.64 9.48 -17.71
C GLU A 93 -2.59 8.60 -18.53
N LEU A 94 -2.90 7.38 -18.06
CA LEU A 94 -3.83 6.49 -18.76
C LEU A 94 -5.21 7.13 -18.91
N HIS A 95 -5.70 7.83 -17.88
CA HIS A 95 -6.97 8.57 -17.97
C HIS A 95 -6.94 9.63 -19.06
N GLY A 96 -5.87 10.43 -19.11
CA GLY A 96 -5.68 11.44 -20.15
C GLY A 96 -5.66 10.84 -21.57
N GLN A 97 -4.98 9.70 -21.73
CA GLN A 97 -4.93 8.97 -23.00
C GLN A 97 -6.31 8.47 -23.44
N LEU A 98 -7.10 7.87 -22.53
CA LEU A 98 -8.46 7.41 -22.86
C LEU A 98 -9.40 8.55 -23.23
N VAL A 99 -9.34 9.68 -22.50
CA VAL A 99 -10.14 10.86 -22.81
C VAL A 99 -9.77 11.42 -24.19
N ALA A 100 -8.48 11.52 -24.50
CA ALA A 100 -8.02 11.97 -25.82
C ALA A 100 -8.52 11.03 -26.92
N LEU A 101 -8.37 9.71 -26.74
CA LEU A 101 -8.80 8.70 -27.69
C LEU A 101 -10.32 8.74 -27.95
N ARG A 102 -11.12 8.95 -26.90
CA ARG A 102 -12.57 9.14 -27.04
C ARG A 102 -12.91 10.36 -27.88
N MET A 103 -12.20 11.47 -27.69
CA MET A 103 -12.47 12.72 -28.42
C MET A 103 -12.04 12.65 -29.89
N THR A 104 -11.03 11.87 -30.24
CA THR A 104 -10.48 11.79 -31.60
C THR A 104 -11.05 10.64 -32.43
N GLU A 105 -11.23 9.46 -31.81
CA GLU A 105 -11.53 8.22 -32.53
C GLU A 105 -12.83 7.56 -32.06
N ASN A 106 -13.21 7.73 -30.79
CA ASN A 106 -14.38 7.12 -30.17
C ASN A 106 -14.54 5.61 -30.49
N PRO A 107 -13.51 4.79 -30.22
CA PRO A 107 -13.54 3.38 -30.59
C PRO A 107 -14.58 2.61 -29.74
N PRO A 108 -15.14 1.51 -30.25
CA PRO A 108 -16.01 0.64 -29.47
C PRO A 108 -15.30 0.15 -28.20
N GLY A 109 -15.97 0.18 -27.04
CA GLY A 109 -15.42 -0.26 -25.77
C GLY A 109 -14.74 0.84 -24.93
N ILE A 110 -14.66 2.07 -25.45
CA ILE A 110 -13.98 3.18 -24.76
C ILE A 110 -14.69 3.58 -23.48
N GLU A 111 -16.03 3.56 -23.47
CA GLU A 111 -16.82 3.87 -22.27
C GLU A 111 -16.60 2.82 -21.17
N GLU A 112 -16.53 1.53 -21.52
CA GLU A 112 -16.23 0.45 -20.59
C GLU A 112 -14.81 0.58 -20.01
N ALA A 113 -13.83 0.94 -20.83
CA ALA A 113 -12.46 1.18 -20.38
C ALA A 113 -12.37 2.37 -19.40
N GLU A 114 -13.02 3.50 -19.71
CA GLU A 114 -13.10 4.64 -18.80
C GLU A 114 -13.81 4.28 -17.49
N ALA A 115 -14.91 3.53 -17.55
CA ALA A 115 -15.65 3.09 -16.38
C ALA A 115 -14.82 2.17 -15.47
N ALA A 116 -14.07 1.22 -16.06
CA ALA A 116 -13.18 0.33 -15.33
C ALA A 116 -12.00 1.10 -14.70
N LEU A 117 -11.45 2.08 -15.40
CA LEU A 117 -10.39 2.94 -14.87
C LEU A 117 -10.88 3.75 -13.66
N LEU A 118 -12.06 4.37 -13.77
CA LEU A 118 -12.69 5.08 -12.65
C LEU A 118 -13.02 4.16 -11.47
N ALA A 119 -13.33 2.89 -11.72
CA ALA A 119 -13.55 1.91 -10.66
C ALA A 119 -12.25 1.57 -9.93
N LEU A 120 -11.15 1.37 -10.67
CA LEU A 120 -9.82 1.16 -10.10
C LEU A 120 -9.34 2.38 -9.29
N GLN A 121 -9.49 3.59 -9.82
CA GLN A 121 -9.16 4.83 -9.09
C GLN A 121 -9.93 4.95 -7.78
N ARG A 122 -11.21 4.56 -7.75
CA ARG A 122 -12.01 4.54 -6.52
C ARG A 122 -11.52 3.50 -5.51
N VAL A 123 -11.07 2.35 -5.99
CA VAL A 123 -10.49 1.31 -5.13
C VAL A 123 -9.16 1.77 -4.56
N ILE A 124 -8.27 2.35 -5.36
CA ILE A 124 -6.98 2.87 -4.88
C ILE A 124 -7.22 4.01 -3.89
N GLY A 125 -8.10 4.95 -4.23
CA GLY A 125 -8.49 6.04 -3.34
C GLY A 125 -7.34 7.03 -3.10
N THR A 126 -7.47 7.80 -2.02
CA THR A 126 -6.44 8.78 -1.59
C THR A 126 -5.89 8.39 -0.22
N PRO A 127 -4.59 8.53 0.04
CA PRO A 127 -4.04 8.27 1.37
C PRO A 127 -4.68 9.13 2.46
N PRO A 128 -4.76 8.64 3.71
CA PRO A 128 -4.28 7.33 4.17
C PRO A 128 -5.25 6.19 3.85
N GLN A 129 -4.71 4.99 3.58
CA GLN A 129 -5.46 3.76 3.34
C GLN A 129 -4.97 2.65 4.28
N LEU A 130 -5.89 1.82 4.75
CA LEU A 130 -5.58 0.65 5.56
C LEU A 130 -5.15 -0.52 4.67
N ALA A 131 -3.94 -1.03 4.86
CA ALA A 131 -3.45 -2.21 4.16
C ALA A 131 -4.12 -3.48 4.70
N THR A 132 -4.95 -4.13 3.88
CA THR A 132 -5.67 -5.37 4.24
C THR A 132 -5.66 -6.36 3.07
N ALA A 133 -5.86 -7.65 3.37
CA ALA A 133 -6.01 -8.67 2.32
C ALA A 133 -7.21 -8.35 1.40
N ALA A 134 -8.33 -7.91 1.98
CA ALA A 134 -9.52 -7.54 1.21
C ALA A 134 -9.27 -6.34 0.27
N ARG A 135 -8.43 -5.39 0.70
CA ARG A 135 -7.99 -4.28 -0.15
C ARG A 135 -7.14 -4.77 -1.30
N LEU A 136 -6.15 -5.63 -1.02
CA LEU A 136 -5.27 -6.21 -2.03
C LEU A 136 -6.08 -6.96 -3.10
N ASP A 137 -7.07 -7.76 -2.69
CA ASP A 137 -7.99 -8.46 -3.59
C ASP A 137 -8.83 -7.49 -4.43
N ALA A 138 -9.33 -6.40 -3.83
CA ALA A 138 -10.11 -5.39 -4.53
C ALA A 138 -9.28 -4.69 -5.61
N ILE A 139 -8.02 -4.33 -5.32
CA ILE A 139 -7.09 -3.73 -6.30
C ILE A 139 -6.86 -4.71 -7.44
N GLY A 140 -6.50 -5.96 -7.15
CA GLY A 140 -6.28 -6.97 -8.17
C GLY A 140 -7.49 -7.22 -9.06
N SER A 141 -8.69 -7.27 -8.46
CA SER A 141 -9.95 -7.44 -9.21
C SER A 141 -10.24 -6.25 -10.13
N ALA A 142 -10.12 -5.02 -9.62
CA ALA A 142 -10.37 -3.82 -10.40
C ALA A 142 -9.34 -3.64 -11.53
N THR A 143 -8.06 -3.92 -11.26
CA THR A 143 -7.01 -3.92 -12.28
C THR A 143 -7.30 -4.94 -13.37
N ARG A 144 -7.74 -6.15 -13.01
CA ARG A 144 -8.10 -7.16 -14.00
C ARG A 144 -9.29 -6.73 -14.87
N GLN A 145 -10.29 -6.07 -14.28
CA GLN A 145 -11.42 -5.53 -15.05
C GLN A 145 -10.96 -4.48 -16.07
N LEU A 146 -10.07 -3.58 -15.67
CA LEU A 146 -9.47 -2.60 -16.57
C LEU A 146 -8.67 -3.26 -17.70
N GLU A 147 -7.79 -4.21 -17.38
CA GLU A 147 -7.02 -4.94 -18.39
C GLU A 147 -7.93 -5.61 -19.43
N VAL A 148 -9.04 -6.22 -18.99
CA VAL A 148 -10.03 -6.84 -19.89
C VAL A 148 -10.70 -5.80 -20.79
N ALA A 149 -11.11 -4.66 -20.23
CA ALA A 149 -11.72 -3.58 -20.99
C ALA A 149 -10.76 -2.96 -22.03
N LEU A 150 -9.46 -2.95 -21.74
CA LEU A 150 -8.39 -2.54 -22.67
C LEU A 150 -8.01 -3.63 -23.70
N GLY A 151 -8.72 -4.77 -23.73
CA GLY A 151 -8.49 -5.85 -24.69
C GLY A 151 -7.52 -6.96 -24.22
N GLY A 152 -7.05 -6.90 -22.97
CA GLY A 152 -6.12 -7.86 -22.36
C GLY A 152 -6.72 -9.21 -21.95
N ALA A 153 -7.96 -9.52 -22.34
CA ALA A 153 -8.65 -10.74 -21.92
C ALA A 153 -7.86 -12.03 -22.23
N LEU A 154 -7.12 -12.05 -23.35
CA LEU A 154 -6.37 -13.21 -23.85
C LEU A 154 -4.84 -13.12 -23.61
N GLN A 155 -4.32 -11.99 -23.12
CA GLN A 155 -2.88 -11.67 -23.15
C GLN A 155 -2.17 -11.78 -21.79
N GLY A 156 -2.67 -12.61 -20.87
CA GLY A 156 -2.19 -12.63 -19.50
C GLY A 156 -2.52 -11.33 -18.75
N SER A 157 -1.92 -11.10 -17.59
CA SER A 157 -2.14 -9.89 -16.78
C SER A 157 -0.78 -9.28 -16.44
N PRO A 158 -0.42 -8.11 -17.01
CA PRO A 158 0.78 -7.37 -16.61
C PRO A 158 0.86 -7.15 -15.10
N PHE A 159 -0.28 -6.87 -14.46
CA PHE A 159 -0.35 -6.76 -13.00
C PHE A 159 0.05 -8.05 -12.29
N THR A 160 -0.47 -9.19 -12.75
CA THR A 160 -0.14 -10.51 -12.18
C THR A 160 1.34 -10.83 -12.36
N GLU A 161 1.94 -10.49 -13.52
CA GLU A 161 3.38 -10.66 -13.74
C GLU A 161 4.20 -9.79 -12.79
N ALA A 162 3.80 -8.53 -12.57
CA ALA A 162 4.47 -7.65 -11.61
C ALA A 162 4.36 -8.17 -10.16
N MET A 163 3.18 -8.66 -9.76
CA MET A 163 2.94 -9.19 -8.42
C MET A 163 3.76 -10.45 -8.10
N LYS A 164 4.30 -11.17 -9.10
CA LYS A 164 5.27 -12.26 -8.84
C LYS A 164 6.55 -11.78 -8.16
N GLY A 165 6.88 -10.49 -8.26
CA GLY A 165 8.00 -9.86 -7.57
C GLY A 165 7.74 -9.57 -6.09
N ALA A 166 6.50 -9.68 -5.61
CA ALA A 166 6.12 -9.31 -4.24
C ALA A 166 6.98 -9.97 -3.14
N PRO A 167 7.33 -11.28 -3.21
CA PRO A 167 8.16 -11.91 -2.18
C PRO A 167 9.49 -11.19 -1.96
N ALA A 168 10.14 -10.71 -3.02
CA ALA A 168 11.42 -10.01 -2.90
C ALA A 168 11.27 -8.62 -2.25
N VAL A 169 10.17 -7.92 -2.54
CA VAL A 169 9.85 -6.63 -1.91
C VAL A 169 9.55 -6.81 -0.43
N VAL A 170 8.74 -7.81 -0.08
CA VAL A 170 8.38 -8.15 1.30
C VAL A 170 9.63 -8.51 2.10
N GLU A 171 10.48 -9.41 1.60
CA GLU A 171 11.71 -9.82 2.31
C GLU A 171 12.66 -8.65 2.55
N ARG A 172 12.80 -7.73 1.57
CA ARG A 172 13.63 -6.54 1.73
C ARG A 172 13.09 -5.61 2.82
N LEU A 173 11.78 -5.33 2.81
CA LEU A 173 11.17 -4.49 3.83
C LEU A 173 11.20 -5.16 5.21
N ALA A 174 10.97 -6.46 5.28
CA ALA A 174 11.05 -7.22 6.53
C ALA A 174 12.46 -7.18 7.12
N ALA A 175 13.49 -7.35 6.30
CA ALA A 175 14.88 -7.25 6.73
C ALA A 175 15.23 -5.85 7.27
N ASP A 176 14.74 -4.79 6.62
CA ASP A 176 14.94 -3.41 7.07
C ASP A 176 14.23 -3.13 8.42
N VAL A 177 12.95 -3.54 8.51
CA VAL A 177 12.13 -3.40 9.72
C VAL A 177 12.73 -4.17 10.89
N GLU A 178 13.08 -5.44 10.70
CA GLU A 178 13.67 -6.28 11.75
C GLU A 178 15.08 -5.81 12.14
N GLY A 179 15.88 -5.38 11.16
CA GLY A 179 17.27 -4.97 11.36
C GLY A 179 17.42 -3.66 12.14
N SER A 180 16.38 -2.82 12.14
CA SER A 180 16.37 -1.54 12.84
C SER A 180 15.13 -1.36 13.75
N TYR A 181 14.57 -2.48 14.21
CA TYR A 181 13.41 -2.50 15.09
C TYR A 181 13.73 -1.91 16.47
N ARG A 182 12.86 -1.04 16.97
CA ARG A 182 12.92 -0.47 18.31
C ARG A 182 12.26 -1.42 19.31
N GLY A 183 13.08 -2.18 20.02
CA GLY A 183 12.67 -3.13 21.05
C GLY A 183 13.11 -4.55 20.73
N GLU A 184 12.57 -5.52 21.47
CA GLU A 184 12.86 -6.93 21.25
C GLU A 184 11.74 -7.60 20.44
N LEU A 185 12.11 -8.22 19.31
CA LEU A 185 11.25 -9.14 18.57
C LEU A 185 11.49 -10.56 19.06
N ARG A 186 10.44 -11.21 19.58
CA ARG A 186 10.44 -12.56 20.12
C ARG A 186 9.91 -13.57 19.12
#